data_AF-A0A3C0EGD7-F1
#
_entry.id   AF-A0A3C0EGD7-F1
#
_cell.length_a   1.000
_cell.length_b   1.000
_cell.length_c   1.000
_cell.angle_alpha   90.00
_cell.angle_beta   90.00
_cell.angle_gamma   90.00
#
_symmetry.space_group_name_H-M   'P 1'
#
loop_
_entity.id
_entity.type
_entity.pdbx_description
1 polymer ?
#
loop_
_entity_poly.entity_id
_entity_poly.type
_entity_poly.pdbx_seq_one_letter_code
_entity_poly.pdbx_strand_id
1 'polypeptide(L)'
;MKHLAGLLFCLLLVSVTNADNLDSSAALFLKNCAACHGLNLQGGDAQSLVDGKWVFAPNRDARKLVIKNGIPASGMPPHNTFTTQQINGLVDYIDAKAKAFKDNPTDIQPSAGQTIATLEKSDYTLKVQQWVTDVKIPWAIQFLDPTTALVTERPGGLRIIKNGQLDPQPIKNTPEVWHT
;
A
#
# COMPACT_ATOMS: atom_id res chain seq x y z
N MET A 1 -43.68 -16.32 50.23
CA MET A 1 -43.60 -16.25 48.76
C MET A 1 -42.48 -15.26 48.42
N LYS A 2 -41.21 -15.67 48.54
CA LYS A 2 -40.29 -16.03 47.44
C LYS A 2 -40.36 -15.06 46.25
N HIS A 3 -39.63 -13.95 46.30
CA HIS A 3 -39.20 -13.24 45.09
C HIS A 3 -37.69 -13.37 44.96
N LEU A 4 -37.32 -14.05 43.88
CA LEU A 4 -36.01 -14.51 43.48
C LEU A 4 -35.29 -13.35 42.78
N ALA A 5 -34.23 -12.83 43.37
CA ALA A 5 -33.35 -11.85 42.72
C ALA A 5 -32.49 -12.59 41.69
N GLY A 6 -32.79 -12.39 40.40
CA GLY A 6 -32.03 -12.96 39.28
C GLY A 6 -30.68 -12.26 39.13
N LEU A 7 -29.61 -13.02 39.36
CA LEU A 7 -28.24 -12.61 39.07
C LEU A 7 -28.04 -12.64 37.55
N LEU A 8 -28.04 -11.49 36.88
CA LEU A 8 -27.71 -11.38 35.47
C LEU A 8 -26.18 -11.48 35.32
N PHE A 9 -25.68 -12.68 35.05
CA PHE A 9 -24.28 -12.92 34.71
C PHE A 9 -24.05 -12.45 33.26
N CYS A 10 -23.53 -11.23 33.11
CA CYS A 10 -23.17 -10.65 31.81
C CYS A 10 -21.94 -11.39 31.28
N LEU A 11 -22.15 -12.30 30.33
CA LEU A 11 -21.06 -12.96 29.59
C LEU A 11 -20.39 -11.91 28.70
N LEU A 12 -19.32 -11.28 29.19
CA LEU A 12 -18.42 -10.50 28.36
C LEU A 12 -17.71 -11.48 27.40
N LEU A 13 -18.25 -11.58 26.18
CA LEU A 13 -17.54 -12.15 25.04
C LEU A 13 -16.35 -11.25 24.73
N VAL A 14 -15.23 -11.50 25.40
CA VAL A 14 -13.93 -10.95 25.02
C VAL A 14 -13.62 -11.54 23.65
N SER A 15 -13.88 -10.76 22.60
CA SER A 15 -13.41 -11.06 21.27
C SER A 15 -11.89 -10.90 21.31
N VAL A 16 -11.17 -12.01 21.46
CA VAL A 16 -9.72 -12.05 21.31
C VAL A 16 -9.42 -11.79 19.85
N THR A 17 -9.20 -10.53 19.49
CA THR A 17 -8.58 -10.19 18.23
C THR A 17 -7.11 -10.56 18.37
N ASN A 18 -6.69 -11.68 17.79
CA ASN A 18 -5.27 -12.01 17.63
C ASN A 18 -4.66 -10.98 16.67
N ALA A 19 -4.24 -9.85 17.21
CA ALA A 19 -3.47 -8.81 16.52
C ALA A 19 -1.98 -9.05 16.74
N ASP A 20 -1.51 -10.25 16.41
CA ASP A 20 -0.08 -10.59 16.34
C ASP A 20 0.13 -11.47 15.11
N ASN A 21 0.14 -10.84 13.94
CA ASN A 21 0.72 -11.48 12.75
C ASN A 21 1.57 -10.44 12.03
N LEU A 22 2.88 -10.60 12.17
CA LEU A 22 3.88 -9.99 11.30
C LEU A 22 3.68 -10.37 9.81
N ASP A 23 2.73 -11.27 9.51
CA ASP A 23 2.25 -11.70 8.20
C ASP A 23 0.77 -11.32 7.92
N SER A 24 0.33 -10.10 8.27
CA SER A 24 -0.97 -9.63 7.75
C SER A 24 -0.96 -9.62 6.21
N SER A 25 -2.09 -9.90 5.55
CA SER A 25 -2.16 -9.88 4.08
C SER A 25 -1.68 -8.56 3.47
N ALA A 26 -1.87 -7.44 4.19
CA ALA A 26 -1.36 -6.14 3.80
C ALA A 26 0.18 -6.08 3.87
N ALA A 27 0.79 -6.58 4.96
CA ALA A 27 2.25 -6.67 5.08
C ALA A 27 2.85 -7.62 4.04
N LEU A 28 2.20 -8.76 3.79
CA LEU A 28 2.61 -9.71 2.77
C LEU A 28 2.53 -9.09 1.36
N PHE A 29 1.47 -8.33 1.06
CA PHE A 29 1.34 -7.57 -0.19
C PHE A 29 2.44 -6.52 -0.33
N LEU A 30 2.67 -5.71 0.72
CA LEU A 30 3.69 -4.67 0.73
C LEU A 30 5.09 -5.24 0.43
N LYS A 31 5.41 -6.39 1.04
CA LYS A 31 6.70 -7.04 0.89
C LYS A 31 6.93 -7.67 -0.49
N ASN A 32 5.89 -8.18 -1.15
CA ASN A 32 6.06 -9.06 -2.30
C ASN A 32 5.42 -8.56 -3.61
N CYS A 33 4.48 -7.62 -3.54
CA CYS A 33 3.64 -7.26 -4.68
C CYS A 33 3.68 -5.75 -4.98
N ALA A 34 3.80 -4.92 -3.94
CA ALA A 34 3.64 -3.47 -4.05
C ALA A 34 4.70 -2.78 -4.92
N ALA A 35 5.88 -3.39 -5.10
CA ALA A 35 6.92 -2.85 -5.98
C ALA A 35 6.45 -2.69 -7.43
N CYS A 36 5.64 -3.63 -7.93
CA CYS A 36 5.13 -3.58 -9.31
C CYS A 36 3.66 -3.14 -9.37
N HIS A 37 2.84 -3.58 -8.42
CA HIS A 37 1.40 -3.29 -8.39
C HIS A 37 1.03 -2.00 -7.62
N GLY A 38 2.03 -1.29 -7.10
CA GLY A 38 1.86 -0.06 -6.33
C GLY A 38 1.47 -0.30 -4.88
N LEU A 39 1.83 0.65 -4.00
CA LEU A 39 1.59 0.57 -2.56
C LEU A 39 0.11 0.43 -2.19
N ASN A 40 -0.78 0.94 -3.04
CA ASN A 40 -2.23 0.91 -2.85
C ASN A 40 -2.93 0.11 -3.96
N LEU A 41 -2.23 -0.83 -4.59
CA LEU A 41 -2.76 -1.69 -5.65
C LEU A 41 -3.18 -0.91 -6.91
N GLN A 42 -2.76 0.34 -7.04
CA GLN A 42 -3.13 1.24 -8.13
C GLN A 42 -2.47 0.89 -9.46
N GLY A 43 -1.48 -0.01 -9.44
CA GLY A 43 -0.60 -0.28 -10.57
C GLY A 43 0.66 0.58 -10.56
N GLY A 44 1.41 0.48 -11.64
CA GLY A 44 2.71 1.11 -11.85
C GLY A 44 3.38 0.41 -13.01
N ASP A 45 4.48 -0.28 -12.74
CA ASP A 45 5.14 -1.16 -13.70
C ASP A 45 4.29 -2.38 -14.09
N ALA A 46 3.34 -2.77 -13.22
CA ALA A 46 2.33 -3.79 -13.49
C ALA A 46 0.90 -3.22 -13.42
N GLN A 47 -0.08 -4.00 -13.90
CA GLN A 47 -1.48 -3.60 -13.91
C GLN A 47 -2.01 -3.22 -12.52
N SER A 48 -3.01 -2.33 -12.49
CA SER A 48 -3.82 -2.09 -11.30
C SER A 48 -4.52 -3.36 -10.85
N LEU A 49 -4.64 -3.55 -9.54
CA LEU A 49 -5.40 -4.65 -8.95
C LEU A 49 -6.73 -4.18 -8.36
N VAL A 50 -7.09 -2.89 -8.49
CA VAL A 50 -8.33 -2.35 -7.91
C VAL A 50 -9.34 -1.85 -8.93
N ASP A 51 -8.91 -1.57 -10.16
CA ASP A 51 -9.76 -1.02 -11.22
C ASP A 51 -10.77 -2.01 -11.83
N GLY A 52 -10.71 -3.27 -11.39
CA GLY A 52 -11.57 -4.36 -11.86
C GLY A 52 -11.22 -4.90 -13.24
N LYS A 53 -10.12 -4.48 -13.86
CA LYS A 53 -9.66 -4.95 -15.17
C LYS A 53 -8.60 -6.03 -15.01
N TRP A 54 -9.03 -7.28 -14.86
CA TRP A 54 -8.12 -8.41 -14.62
C TRP A 54 -8.06 -9.36 -15.80
N VAL A 55 -7.07 -9.17 -16.67
CA VAL A 55 -6.91 -9.96 -17.91
C VAL A 55 -6.63 -11.43 -17.63
N PHE A 56 -5.73 -11.72 -16.67
CA PHE A 56 -5.29 -13.09 -16.38
C PHE A 56 -6.01 -13.74 -15.18
N ALA A 57 -6.79 -12.97 -14.43
CA ALA A 57 -7.36 -13.41 -13.16
C ALA A 57 -8.82 -12.95 -12.96
N PRO A 58 -9.74 -13.36 -13.86
CA PRO A 58 -11.12 -12.84 -13.88
C PRO A 58 -11.94 -13.21 -12.64
N ASN A 59 -11.54 -14.25 -11.90
CA ASN A 59 -12.22 -14.72 -10.70
C ASN A 59 -11.23 -15.09 -9.59
N ARG A 60 -11.75 -15.35 -8.38
CA ARG A 60 -10.92 -15.59 -7.19
C ARG A 60 -9.97 -16.77 -7.37
N ASP A 61 -10.42 -17.87 -7.93
CA ASP A 61 -9.58 -19.06 -8.11
C ASP A 61 -8.48 -18.81 -9.14
N ALA A 62 -8.79 -18.10 -10.23
CA ALA A 62 -7.78 -17.63 -11.17
C ALA A 62 -6.77 -16.69 -10.50
N ARG A 63 -7.20 -15.78 -9.60
CA ARG A 63 -6.28 -14.95 -8.80
C ARG A 63 -5.32 -15.81 -7.96
N LYS A 64 -5.83 -16.83 -7.27
CA LYS A 64 -4.99 -17.75 -6.48
C LYS A 64 -3.96 -18.47 -7.35
N LEU A 65 -4.38 -18.95 -8.52
CA LEU A 65 -3.50 -19.62 -9.47
C LEU A 65 -2.42 -18.68 -10.02
N VAL A 66 -2.78 -17.45 -10.39
CA VAL A 66 -1.85 -16.43 -10.86
C VAL A 66 -0.85 -16.04 -9.77
N ILE A 67 -1.29 -15.86 -8.52
CA ILE A 67 -0.36 -15.58 -7.40
C ILE A 67 0.62 -16.74 -7.20
N LYS A 68 0.12 -17.98 -7.25
CA LYS A 68 0.93 -19.18 -7.00
C LYS A 68 1.95 -19.42 -8.12
N ASN A 69 1.52 -19.32 -9.37
CA ASN A 69 2.29 -19.75 -10.54
C ASN A 69 2.97 -18.59 -11.28
N GLY A 70 2.60 -17.35 -10.96
CA GLY A 70 3.05 -16.17 -11.69
C GLY A 70 2.50 -16.12 -13.12
N ILE A 71 3.01 -15.15 -13.87
CA ILE A 71 2.82 -15.00 -15.32
C ILE A 71 4.21 -14.71 -15.91
N PRO A 72 5.05 -15.75 -16.13
CA PRO A 72 6.44 -15.56 -16.53
C PRO A 72 6.59 -14.75 -17.82
N ALA A 73 5.68 -14.94 -18.78
CA ALA A 73 5.66 -14.19 -20.05
C ALA A 73 5.43 -12.68 -19.86
N SER A 74 4.86 -12.26 -18.74
CA SER A 74 4.62 -10.85 -18.38
C SER A 74 5.50 -10.38 -17.22
N GLY A 75 6.52 -11.16 -16.83
CA GLY A 75 7.45 -10.81 -15.77
C GLY A 75 6.92 -10.97 -14.34
N MET A 76 5.70 -11.45 -14.14
CA MET A 76 5.17 -11.72 -12.79
C MET A 76 5.75 -13.04 -12.25
N PRO A 77 6.56 -13.04 -11.18
CA PRO A 77 7.17 -14.26 -10.66
C PRO A 77 6.16 -15.16 -9.94
N PRO A 78 6.40 -16.49 -9.89
CA PRO A 78 5.62 -17.39 -9.04
C PRO A 78 5.91 -17.17 -7.55
N HIS A 79 4.88 -17.28 -6.71
CA HIS A 79 5.03 -17.36 -5.25
C HIS A 79 4.72 -18.77 -4.74
N ASN A 80 5.52 -19.75 -5.17
CA ASN A 80 5.35 -21.17 -4.85
C ASN A 80 5.59 -21.52 -3.36
N THR A 81 6.24 -20.63 -2.61
CA THR A 81 6.49 -20.79 -1.18
C THR A 81 5.37 -20.29 -0.28
N PHE A 82 4.39 -19.55 -0.82
CA PHE A 82 3.26 -19.08 -0.02
C PHE A 82 2.34 -20.23 0.35
N THR A 83 1.88 -20.22 1.61
CA THR A 83 0.88 -21.17 2.08
C THR A 83 -0.48 -20.84 1.46
N THR A 84 -1.38 -21.83 1.44
CA THR A 84 -2.77 -21.62 0.99
C THR A 84 -3.46 -20.50 1.77
N GLN A 85 -3.19 -20.39 3.07
CA GLN A 85 -3.75 -19.33 3.92
C GLN A 85 -3.23 -17.95 3.50
N GLN A 86 -1.93 -17.81 3.23
CA GLN A 86 -1.34 -16.56 2.75
C GLN A 86 -1.91 -16.14 1.39
N ILE A 87 -2.05 -17.08 0.45
CA ILE A 87 -2.64 -16.81 -0.87
C ILE A 87 -4.11 -16.38 -0.72
N ASN A 88 -4.91 -17.09 0.08
CA ASN A 88 -6.30 -16.70 0.33
C ASN A 88 -6.38 -15.31 0.96
N GLY A 89 -5.56 -15.04 1.98
CA GLY A 89 -5.49 -13.75 2.64
C GLY A 89 -5.13 -12.60 1.68
N LEU A 90 -4.20 -12.82 0.75
CA LEU A 90 -3.86 -11.83 -0.29
C LEU A 90 -5.04 -11.56 -1.22
N VAL A 91 -5.75 -12.59 -1.66
CA VAL A 91 -6.94 -12.43 -2.51
C VAL A 91 -8.05 -11.69 -1.75
N ASP A 92 -8.26 -12.00 -0.47
CA ASP A 92 -9.22 -11.29 0.39
C ASP A 92 -8.87 -9.81 0.50
N TYR A 93 -7.59 -9.50 0.71
CA TYR A 93 -7.09 -8.12 0.79
C TYR A 93 -7.26 -7.36 -0.54
N ILE A 94 -6.89 -7.97 -1.66
CA ILE A 94 -7.04 -7.37 -3.00
C ILE A 94 -8.52 -7.09 -3.28
N ASP A 95 -9.41 -8.04 -3.02
CA ASP A 95 -10.83 -7.88 -3.29
C ASP A 95 -11.47 -6.82 -2.40
N ALA A 96 -11.08 -6.73 -1.12
CA ALA A 96 -11.53 -5.68 -0.22
C ALA A 96 -11.09 -4.29 -0.71
N LYS A 97 -9.83 -4.16 -1.15
CA LYS A 97 -9.30 -2.91 -1.74
C LYS A 97 -9.97 -2.55 -3.06
N ALA A 98 -10.20 -3.52 -3.94
CA ALA A 98 -10.90 -3.30 -5.20
C ALA A 98 -12.35 -2.86 -4.96
N LYS A 99 -13.03 -3.42 -3.96
CA LYS A 99 -14.35 -2.96 -3.55
C LYS A 99 -14.30 -1.51 -3.04
N ALA A 100 -13.40 -1.19 -2.11
CA ALA A 100 -13.26 0.16 -1.58
C ALA A 100 -12.96 1.18 -2.68
N PHE A 101 -12.11 0.82 -3.66
CA PHE A 101 -11.81 1.66 -4.81
C PHE A 101 -13.02 1.91 -5.71
N LYS A 102 -13.87 0.90 -5.94
CA LYS A 102 -15.12 1.09 -6.69
C LYS A 102 -16.06 2.06 -5.97
N ASP A 103 -16.10 1.98 -4.64
CA ASP A 103 -16.95 2.85 -3.83
C ASP A 103 -16.37 4.28 -3.75
N ASN A 104 -15.04 4.45 -3.79
CA ASN A 104 -14.34 5.74 -3.81
C ASN A 104 -13.01 5.68 -4.60
N PRO A 105 -13.02 6.02 -5.91
CA PRO A 105 -11.84 5.89 -6.77
C PRO A 105 -10.67 6.82 -6.42
N THR A 106 -10.88 7.87 -5.65
CA THR A 106 -9.79 8.78 -5.24
C THR A 106 -8.95 8.24 -4.07
N ASP A 107 -9.35 7.11 -3.46
CA ASP A 107 -8.77 6.58 -2.21
C ASP A 107 -7.49 5.72 -2.38
N ILE A 108 -6.88 5.70 -3.58
CA ILE A 108 -5.63 4.93 -3.86
C ILE A 108 -4.37 5.78 -3.99
N GLN A 109 -4.48 7.09 -4.15
CA GLN A 109 -3.34 7.97 -3.94
C GLN A 109 -3.49 8.46 -2.50
N PRO A 110 -2.59 8.06 -1.58
CA PRO A 110 -2.73 8.54 -0.23
C PRO A 110 -2.56 10.06 -0.25
N SER A 111 -3.35 10.75 0.54
CA SER A 111 -3.18 12.20 0.67
C SER A 111 -1.85 12.50 1.37
N ALA A 112 -1.24 13.65 1.07
CA ALA A 112 -0.09 14.10 1.86
C ALA A 112 -0.45 14.13 3.36
N GLY A 113 0.42 13.55 4.19
CA GLY A 113 0.21 13.32 5.62
C GLY A 113 -0.50 12.01 6.00
N GLN A 114 -1.06 11.25 5.04
CA GLN A 114 -1.75 10.01 5.34
C GLN A 114 -0.78 8.89 5.73
N THR A 115 -1.01 8.26 6.88
CA THR A 115 -0.33 7.01 7.25
C THR A 115 -0.89 5.85 6.46
N ILE A 116 -0.04 5.19 5.68
CA ILE A 116 -0.42 4.06 4.82
C ILE A 116 -0.12 2.70 5.47
N ALA A 117 0.85 2.64 6.38
CA ALA A 117 1.13 1.45 7.16
C ALA A 117 1.77 1.83 8.50
N THR A 118 1.44 1.05 9.53
CA THR A 118 2.13 1.06 10.81
C THR A 118 2.60 -0.36 11.10
N LEU A 119 3.89 -0.51 11.37
CA LEU A 119 4.50 -1.77 11.76
C LEU A 119 4.95 -1.63 13.21
N GLU A 120 4.26 -2.33 14.10
CA GLU A 120 4.63 -2.40 15.50
C GLU A 120 5.72 -3.48 15.68
N LYS A 121 6.87 -3.10 16.24
CA LYS A 121 7.92 -4.00 16.70
C LYS A 121 8.09 -3.83 18.21
N SER A 122 8.74 -4.79 18.85
CA SER A 122 8.96 -4.77 20.30
C SER A 122 9.76 -3.55 20.79
N ASP A 123 10.61 -3.00 19.92
CA ASP A 123 11.58 -1.95 20.23
C ASP A 123 11.33 -0.64 19.47
N TYR A 124 10.48 -0.64 18.43
CA TYR A 124 10.11 0.57 17.68
C TYR A 124 8.79 0.41 16.94
N THR A 125 8.19 1.55 16.58
CA THR A 125 7.06 1.61 15.64
C THR A 125 7.53 2.26 14.34
N LEU A 126 7.39 1.57 13.20
CA LEU A 126 7.59 2.19 11.89
C LEU A 126 6.26 2.70 11.37
N LYS A 127 6.20 3.99 11.07
CA LYS A 127 5.08 4.60 10.35
C LYS A 127 5.51 4.94 8.94
N VAL A 128 4.82 4.36 7.97
CA VAL A 128 4.97 4.72 6.56
C VAL A 128 3.86 5.72 6.24
N GLN A 129 4.24 6.91 5.78
CA GLN A 129 3.30 7.98 5.46
C GLN A 129 3.56 8.51 4.04
N GLN A 130 2.50 8.89 3.34
CA GLN A 130 2.66 9.70 2.13
C GLN A 130 3.04 11.10 2.54
N TRP A 131 4.29 11.49 2.29
CA TRP A 131 4.76 12.82 2.71
C TRP A 131 4.33 13.93 1.76
N VAL A 132 4.39 13.69 0.45
CA VAL A 132 4.15 14.68 -0.61
C VAL A 132 3.56 14.01 -1.86
N THR A 133 2.73 14.72 -2.63
CA THR A 133 2.15 14.24 -3.90
C THR A 133 2.75 14.98 -5.11
N ASP A 134 2.39 14.56 -6.33
CA ASP A 134 2.67 15.30 -7.57
C ASP A 134 4.16 15.44 -7.98
N VAL A 135 5.01 14.58 -7.42
CA VAL A 135 6.41 14.42 -7.85
C VAL A 135 6.45 13.57 -9.13
N LYS A 136 7.05 14.11 -10.18
CA LYS A 136 7.17 13.51 -11.52
C LYS A 136 8.41 12.64 -11.58
N ILE A 137 8.25 11.33 -11.40
CA ILE A 137 9.33 10.33 -11.54
C ILE A 137 10.58 10.76 -10.73
N PRO A 138 10.52 10.72 -9.39
CA PRO A 138 11.61 11.15 -8.53
C PRO A 138 12.90 10.38 -8.84
N TRP A 139 14.03 11.09 -8.89
CA TRP A 139 15.35 10.52 -9.17
C TRP A 139 16.23 10.50 -7.93
N ALA A 140 16.35 11.63 -7.23
CA ALA A 140 17.09 11.72 -5.97
C ALA A 140 16.43 12.74 -5.04
N ILE A 141 16.61 12.54 -3.73
CA ILE A 141 16.11 13.41 -2.67
C ILE A 141 17.21 13.73 -1.67
N GLN A 142 17.28 14.98 -1.21
CA GLN A 142 18.20 15.44 -0.18
C GLN A 142 17.45 16.27 0.85
N PHE A 143 17.45 15.83 2.12
CA PHE A 143 16.88 16.61 3.22
C PHE A 143 17.85 17.72 3.63
N LEU A 144 17.33 18.92 3.79
CA LEU A 144 18.04 20.08 4.34
C LEU A 144 17.81 20.15 5.86
N ASP A 145 16.61 19.75 6.30
CA ASP A 145 16.17 19.66 7.69
C ASP A 145 14.99 18.65 7.77
N PRO A 146 14.40 18.37 8.95
CA PRO A 146 13.33 17.37 9.09
C PRO A 146 12.05 17.63 8.29
N THR A 147 11.81 18.86 7.80
CA THR A 147 10.59 19.20 7.05
C THR A 147 10.84 19.79 5.68
N THR A 148 12.11 19.97 5.28
CA THR A 148 12.51 20.54 4.00
C THR A 148 13.44 19.60 3.23
N ALA A 149 13.11 19.30 1.97
CA ALA A 149 13.95 18.51 1.08
C ALA A 149 14.03 19.10 -0.33
N LEU A 150 15.12 18.81 -1.03
CA LEU A 150 15.27 18.98 -2.47
C LEU A 150 14.98 17.66 -3.16
N VAL A 151 14.20 17.68 -4.23
CA VAL A 151 13.92 16.51 -5.07
C VAL A 151 14.27 16.81 -6.53
N THR A 152 15.00 15.89 -7.15
CA THR A 152 15.25 15.89 -8.59
C THR A 152 14.31 14.92 -9.28
N GLU A 153 13.88 15.28 -10.47
CA GLU A 153 12.86 14.58 -11.25
C GLU A 153 13.42 14.22 -12.62
N ARG A 154 13.11 13.02 -13.14
CA ARG A 154 13.61 12.61 -14.47
C ARG A 154 13.33 13.63 -15.58
N PRO A 155 12.18 14.33 -15.62
CA PRO A 155 11.93 15.39 -16.60
C PRO A 155 12.86 16.62 -16.50
N GLY A 156 13.78 16.66 -15.53
CA GLY A 156 14.78 17.72 -15.37
C GLY A 156 14.48 18.74 -14.26
N GLY A 157 13.35 18.62 -13.58
CA GLY A 157 12.98 19.52 -12.49
C GLY A 157 13.78 19.25 -11.22
N LEU A 158 14.40 20.31 -10.66
CA LEU A 158 14.77 20.36 -9.25
C LEU A 158 13.70 21.14 -8.51
N ARG A 159 13.05 20.54 -7.51
CA ARG A 159 11.99 21.17 -6.72
C ARG A 159 12.27 21.07 -5.22
N ILE A 160 11.66 21.97 -4.47
CA ILE A 160 11.72 21.96 -3.00
C ILE A 160 10.41 21.37 -2.47
N ILE A 161 10.51 20.52 -1.46
CA ILE A 161 9.42 20.07 -0.61
C ILE A 161 9.57 20.81 0.73
N LYS A 162 8.50 21.47 1.21
CA LYS A 162 8.43 22.12 2.53
C LYS A 162 7.19 21.65 3.27
N ASN A 163 7.36 21.12 4.47
CA ASN A 163 6.25 20.65 5.32
C ASN A 163 5.28 19.71 4.58
N GLY A 164 5.84 18.81 3.75
CA GLY A 164 5.05 17.87 2.94
C GLY A 164 4.38 18.46 1.69
N GLN A 165 4.63 19.74 1.37
CA GLN A 165 4.12 20.39 0.17
C GLN A 165 5.22 20.59 -0.86
N LEU A 166 4.95 20.17 -2.08
CA LEU A 166 5.85 20.36 -3.22
C LEU A 166 5.68 21.77 -3.78
N ASP A 167 6.79 22.50 -3.94
CA ASP A 167 6.76 23.76 -4.69
C ASP A 167 6.34 23.46 -6.14
N PRO A 168 5.28 24.09 -6.67
CA PRO A 168 4.87 23.84 -8.05
C PRO A 168 5.89 24.33 -9.07
N GLN A 169 6.77 25.26 -8.70
CA GLN A 169 7.76 25.84 -9.60
C GLN A 169 9.13 25.17 -9.41
N PRO A 170 9.74 24.62 -10.48
CA PRO A 170 11.14 24.22 -10.46
C PRO A 170 12.07 25.37 -10.10
N ILE A 171 13.12 25.05 -9.37
CA ILE A 171 14.24 25.97 -9.12
C ILE A 171 14.82 26.37 -10.49
N LYS A 172 14.95 27.68 -10.70
CA LYS A 172 15.47 28.25 -11.94
C LYS A 172 17.00 28.16 -11.99
N ASN A 173 17.54 28.33 -13.19
CA ASN A 173 18.99 28.39 -13.46
C ASN A 173 19.76 27.12 -13.06
N THR A 174 19.07 25.97 -13.04
CA THR A 174 19.74 24.66 -12.99
C THR A 174 20.28 24.29 -14.36
N PRO A 175 21.32 23.44 -14.45
CA PRO A 175 21.78 22.90 -15.73
C PRO A 175 20.64 22.23 -16.51
N GLU A 176 20.73 22.27 -17.84
CA GLU A 176 19.80 21.55 -18.71
C GLU A 176 19.96 20.04 -18.52
N VAL A 177 18.84 19.35 -18.33
CA VAL A 177 18.80 17.90 -18.12
C VAL A 177 18.29 17.23 -19.38
N TRP A 178 19.14 16.41 -19.98
CA TRP A 178 18.81 15.60 -21.14
C TRP A 178 18.14 14.30 -20.69
N HIS A 179 16.89 14.10 -21.08
CA HIS A 179 16.17 12.85 -20.85
C HIS A 179 15.40 12.46 -22.12
N THR A 180 15.47 11.18 -22.48
CA THR A 180 14.73 10.57 -23.62
C THR A 180 13.48 9.86 -23.14
#